data_AF-A0A445DTF0-F1
#
_entry.id   AF-A0A445DTF0-F1
#
_cell.length_a   1.000
_cell.length_b   1.000
_cell.length_c   1.000
_cell.angle_alpha   90.00
_cell.angle_beta   90.00
_cell.angle_gamma   90.00
#
_symmetry.space_group_name_H-M   'P 1'
#
loop_
_entity.id
_entity.type
_entity.pdbx_description
1 polymer ?
#
loop_
_entity_poly.entity_id
_entity_poly.type
_entity_poly.pdbx_seq_one_letter_code
_entity_poly.pdbx_strand_id
1 'polypeptide(L)'
;MHAFFNKFITRNNSLIQFVKQYDNCLGSKEQRERESDAADFHTVIPCVTKSSIEAQFQQVYTHQKFRKVQAQFSGKVNCITRSTNPALGYLVYEVVEQVSNSIFNKFTVTYDSVAAQVKCQCLLFESRWILCRHALKSEELTAILHRAYDNIVVEMQELKAKRKGTCSLSHEDANLESINELKSDVL
;
A
#
# COMPACT_ATOMS: atom_id res chain seq x y z
N MET A 1 19.46 4.73 7.26
CA MET A 1 18.66 5.73 6.50
C MET A 1 18.66 5.30 5.03
N HIS A 2 17.51 5.10 4.39
CA HIS A 2 17.41 4.51 3.04
C HIS A 2 17.96 5.49 1.99
N ALA A 3 18.73 5.02 1.01
CA ALA A 3 19.48 5.86 0.04
C ALA A 3 18.62 6.91 -0.68
N PHE A 4 17.32 6.63 -0.83
CA PHE A 4 16.32 7.55 -1.33
C PHE A 4 16.20 8.85 -0.51
N PHE A 5 16.20 8.76 0.82
CA PHE A 5 16.05 9.91 1.72
C PHE A 5 17.31 10.74 1.83
N ASN A 6 18.49 10.16 1.60
CA ASN A 6 19.77 10.88 1.69
C ASN A 6 19.88 12.02 0.67
N LYS A 7 19.05 12.02 -0.39
CA LYS A 7 18.98 13.11 -1.36
C LYS A 7 18.26 14.36 -0.84
N PHE A 8 17.48 14.23 0.23
CA PHE A 8 16.57 15.27 0.74
C PHE A 8 16.85 15.59 2.22
N ILE A 9 17.17 14.58 3.03
CA ILE A 9 17.32 14.72 4.47
C ILE A 9 18.80 14.81 4.84
N THR A 10 19.23 15.96 5.34
CA THR A 10 20.56 16.15 5.93
C THR A 10 20.46 16.22 7.45
N ARG A 11 21.54 15.86 8.15
CA ARG A 11 21.61 15.77 9.62
C ARG A 11 21.35 17.11 10.33
N ASN A 12 21.48 18.24 9.63
CA ASN A 12 21.42 19.60 10.20
C ASN A 12 20.10 20.33 9.92
N ASN A 13 19.08 19.65 9.38
CA ASN A 13 17.77 20.28 9.15
C ASN A 13 17.05 20.57 10.48
N SER A 14 16.44 21.75 10.59
CA SER A 14 15.46 21.98 11.66
C SER A 14 14.26 21.05 11.49
N LEU A 15 13.48 20.81 12.56
CA LEU A 15 12.31 19.92 12.50
C LEU A 15 11.32 20.34 11.39
N ILE A 16 11.14 21.65 11.20
CA ILE A 16 10.28 22.20 10.14
C ILE A 16 10.83 21.89 8.74
N GLN A 17 12.14 22.03 8.55
CA GLN A 17 12.80 21.69 7.29
C GLN A 17 12.77 20.18 7.03
N PHE A 18 12.90 19.36 8.07
CA PHE A 18 12.76 17.91 7.96
C PHE A 18 11.37 17.50 7.47
N VAL A 19 10.30 18.06 8.06
CA VAL A 19 8.92 17.77 7.64
C VAL A 19 8.70 18.18 6.17
N LYS A 20 9.09 19.41 5.78
CA LYS A 20 8.98 19.86 4.38
C LYS A 20 9.77 18.98 3.41
N GLN A 21 10.99 18.59 3.77
CA GLN A 21 11.84 17.71 2.95
C GLN A 21 11.25 16.30 2.86
N TYR A 22 10.61 15.81 3.92
CA TYR A 22 9.94 14.52 3.96
C TYR A 22 8.72 14.50 3.03
N ASP A 23 7.88 15.53 3.06
CA ASP A 23 6.72 15.66 2.18
C ASP A 23 7.13 15.75 0.70
N ASN A 24 8.14 16.57 0.39
CA ASN A 24 8.71 16.66 -0.96
C ASN A 24 9.28 15.31 -1.44
N CYS A 25 9.94 14.58 -0.53
CA CYS A 25 10.50 13.27 -0.80
C CYS A 25 9.39 12.25 -1.13
N LEU A 26 8.29 12.26 -0.37
CA LEU A 26 7.09 11.47 -0.65
C LEU A 26 6.46 11.85 -1.99
N GLY A 27 6.26 13.14 -2.26
CA GLY A 27 5.73 13.63 -3.54
C GLY A 27 6.56 13.20 -4.75
N SER A 28 7.89 13.26 -4.66
CA SER A 28 8.78 12.78 -5.74
C SER A 28 8.72 11.26 -5.96
N LYS A 29 8.40 10.52 -4.90
CA LYS A 29 8.23 9.06 -4.96
C LYS A 29 6.93 8.73 -5.66
N GLU A 30 5.83 9.36 -5.24
CA GLU A 30 4.52 9.21 -5.86
C GLU A 30 4.54 9.65 -7.34
N GLN A 31 5.24 10.73 -7.68
CA GLN A 31 5.38 11.18 -9.06
C GLN A 31 6.10 10.16 -9.95
N ARG A 32 7.23 9.61 -9.49
CA ARG A 32 7.93 8.56 -10.23
C ARG A 32 7.12 7.28 -10.34
N GLU A 33 6.33 6.96 -9.31
CA GLU A 33 5.38 5.85 -9.37
C GLU A 33 4.31 6.10 -10.46
N ARG A 34 3.75 7.32 -10.55
CA ARG A 34 2.82 7.71 -11.62
C ARG A 34 3.44 7.66 -13.02
N GLU A 35 4.65 8.16 -13.19
CA GLU A 35 5.35 8.16 -14.49
C GLU A 35 5.68 6.74 -14.95
N SER A 36 6.11 5.87 -14.04
CA SER A 36 6.32 4.45 -14.32
C SER A 36 5.01 3.75 -14.71
N ASP A 37 3.90 4.06 -14.04
CA ASP A 37 2.59 3.49 -14.39
C ASP A 37 2.07 4.01 -15.72
N ALA A 38 2.35 5.27 -16.09
CA ALA A 38 1.95 5.85 -17.37
C ALA A 38 2.70 5.23 -18.56
N ALA A 39 3.98 4.92 -18.38
CA ALA A 39 4.79 4.23 -19.39
C ALA A 39 4.28 2.81 -19.68
N ASP A 40 3.70 2.15 -18.68
CA ASP A 40 3.20 0.78 -18.76
C ASP A 40 1.67 0.69 -18.91
N PHE A 41 0.96 1.82 -19.11
CA PHE A 41 -0.50 1.93 -19.00
C PHE A 41 -1.29 0.95 -19.89
N HIS A 42 -0.71 0.51 -21.01
CA HIS A 42 -1.34 -0.42 -21.94
C HIS A 42 -1.08 -1.89 -21.63
N THR A 43 -0.23 -2.18 -20.65
CA THR A 43 0.13 -3.55 -20.28
C THR A 43 -0.53 -3.89 -18.94
N VAL A 44 -1.21 -5.03 -18.86
CA VAL A 44 -1.74 -5.53 -17.59
C VAL A 44 -0.78 -6.60 -17.09
N ILE A 45 -0.22 -6.42 -15.89
CA ILE A 45 0.59 -7.47 -15.26
C ILE A 45 -0.36 -8.61 -14.88
N PRO A 46 -0.23 -9.82 -15.46
CA PRO A 46 -1.13 -10.93 -15.16
C PRO A 46 -0.97 -11.42 -13.72
N CYS A 47 -2.04 -11.92 -13.12
CA CYS A 47 -1.99 -12.56 -11.80
C CYS A 47 -1.12 -13.82 -11.84
N VAL A 48 -0.38 -14.09 -10.76
CA VAL A 48 0.43 -15.32 -10.60
C VAL A 48 -0.41 -16.48 -10.08
N THR A 49 -1.55 -16.20 -9.44
CA THR A 49 -2.50 -17.22 -8.97
C THR A 49 -3.89 -16.98 -9.54
N LYS A 50 -4.78 -17.97 -9.37
CA LYS A 50 -6.21 -17.86 -9.70
C LYS A 50 -7.04 -17.25 -8.56
N SER A 51 -6.42 -16.55 -7.62
CA SER A 51 -7.11 -15.96 -6.47
C SER A 51 -7.88 -14.71 -6.89
N SER A 52 -9.17 -14.64 -6.53
CA SER A 52 -9.99 -13.43 -6.74
C SER A 52 -9.43 -12.21 -6.00
N ILE A 53 -8.88 -12.40 -4.79
CA ILE A 53 -8.22 -11.35 -4.02
C ILE A 53 -7.04 -10.75 -4.78
N GLU A 54 -6.24 -11.58 -5.47
CA GLU A 54 -5.13 -11.09 -6.30
C GLU A 54 -5.65 -10.25 -7.47
N ALA A 55 -6.68 -10.73 -8.17
CA ALA A 55 -7.30 -10.02 -9.28
C ALA A 55 -7.90 -8.67 -8.87
N GLN A 56 -8.45 -8.56 -7.66
CA GLN A 56 -8.92 -7.28 -7.13
C GLN A 56 -7.76 -6.29 -6.93
N PHE A 57 -6.65 -6.73 -6.34
CA PHE A 57 -5.48 -5.87 -6.19
C PHE A 57 -4.88 -5.45 -7.53
N GLN A 58 -4.92 -6.31 -8.55
CA GLN A 58 -4.47 -6.00 -9.91
C GLN A 58 -5.19 -4.77 -10.50
N GLN A 59 -6.50 -4.64 -10.24
CA GLN A 59 -7.31 -3.55 -10.77
C GLN A 59 -7.07 -2.22 -10.03
N VAL A 60 -6.81 -2.30 -8.72
CA VAL A 60 -6.72 -1.10 -7.87
C VAL A 60 -5.29 -0.57 -7.79
N TYR A 61 -4.29 -1.44 -7.73
CA TYR A 61 -2.91 -1.04 -7.45
C TYR A 61 -2.13 -0.62 -8.69
N THR A 62 -1.13 0.23 -8.44
CA THR A 62 -0.06 0.54 -9.39
C THR A 62 0.71 -0.73 -9.72
N HIS A 63 1.37 -0.78 -10.88
CA HIS A 63 2.13 -1.96 -11.28
C HIS A 63 3.21 -2.33 -10.26
N GLN A 64 3.93 -1.34 -9.75
CA GLN A 64 4.96 -1.56 -8.75
C GLN A 64 4.39 -2.13 -7.44
N LYS A 65 3.23 -1.63 -7.00
CA LYS A 65 2.59 -2.12 -5.77
C LYS A 65 1.99 -3.50 -5.99
N PHE A 66 1.41 -3.76 -7.16
CA PHE A 66 0.89 -5.07 -7.53
C PHE A 66 2.00 -6.13 -7.58
N ARG A 67 3.18 -5.84 -8.13
CA ARG A 67 4.33 -6.77 -8.05
C ARG A 67 4.70 -7.15 -6.62
N LYS A 68 4.57 -6.22 -5.66
CA LYS A 68 4.77 -6.54 -4.24
C LYS A 68 3.68 -7.46 -3.69
N VAL A 69 2.43 -7.29 -4.12
CA VAL A 69 1.33 -8.22 -3.81
C VAL A 69 1.65 -9.61 -4.37
N GLN A 70 2.07 -9.72 -5.64
CA GLN A 70 2.47 -10.99 -6.24
C GLN A 70 3.58 -11.69 -5.46
N ALA A 71 4.58 -10.93 -5.00
CA ALA A 71 5.63 -11.47 -4.12
C ALA A 71 5.08 -12.00 -2.78
N GLN A 72 3.97 -11.44 -2.26
CA GLN A 72 3.28 -12.01 -1.09
C GLN A 72 2.57 -13.33 -1.44
N PHE A 73 1.84 -13.36 -2.56
CA PHE A 73 1.14 -14.55 -3.04
C PHE A 73 2.09 -15.71 -3.35
N SER A 74 3.21 -15.46 -4.03
CA SER A 74 4.20 -16.49 -4.34
C SER A 74 4.91 -16.98 -3.08
N GLY A 75 5.30 -16.08 -2.18
CA GLY A 75 6.05 -16.47 -0.98
C GLY A 75 5.23 -17.18 0.10
N LYS A 76 3.89 -17.19 0.00
CA LYS A 76 3.04 -17.93 0.96
C LYS A 76 3.31 -19.43 0.98
N VAL A 77 3.89 -19.98 -0.09
CA VAL A 77 4.27 -21.41 -0.15
C VAL A 77 5.27 -21.77 0.95
N ASN A 78 6.08 -20.80 1.40
CA ASN A 78 7.04 -20.97 2.49
C ASN A 78 6.41 -20.82 3.88
N CYS A 79 5.11 -20.57 3.96
CA CYS A 79 4.39 -20.43 5.22
C CYS A 79 3.61 -21.70 5.54
N ILE A 80 3.54 -22.05 6.82
CA ILE A 80 2.72 -23.13 7.37
C ILE A 80 1.87 -22.55 8.49
N THR A 81 0.57 -22.81 8.45
CA THR A 81 -0.36 -22.35 9.48
C THR A 81 -0.57 -23.44 10.52
N ARG A 82 -0.51 -23.05 11.80
CA ARG A 82 -0.88 -23.84 12.96
C ARG A 82 -1.97 -23.05 13.69
N SER A 83 -3.21 -23.52 13.62
CA SER A 83 -4.31 -22.88 14.33
C SER A 83 -4.11 -23.02 15.84
N THR A 84 -4.35 -21.94 16.58
CA THR A 84 -4.44 -21.98 18.05
C THR A 84 -5.87 -21.69 18.45
N ASN A 85 -6.29 -22.20 19.61
CA ASN A 85 -7.68 -22.24 20.07
C ASN A 85 -8.48 -20.95 19.81
N PRO A 86 -9.72 -21.05 19.30
CA PRO A 86 -10.63 -19.93 19.20
C PRO A 86 -11.01 -19.44 20.61
N ALA A 87 -10.96 -18.12 20.83
CA ALA A 87 -11.61 -17.45 21.94
C ALA A 87 -12.91 -16.81 21.42
N LEU A 88 -13.92 -16.61 22.27
CA LEU A 88 -15.20 -15.99 21.87
C LEU A 88 -14.96 -14.69 21.08
N GLY A 89 -15.26 -14.73 19.77
CA GLY A 89 -15.13 -13.59 18.86
C GLY A 89 -13.77 -13.41 18.16
N TYR A 90 -12.73 -14.17 18.54
CA TYR A 90 -11.38 -14.05 18.00
C TYR A 90 -10.80 -15.39 17.52
N LEU A 91 -10.29 -15.41 16.29
CA LEU A 91 -9.49 -16.52 15.76
C LEU A 91 -8.02 -16.13 15.77
N VAL A 92 -7.15 -17.00 16.29
CA VAL A 92 -5.71 -16.77 16.37
C VAL A 92 -4.96 -17.89 15.67
N TYR A 93 -4.17 -17.53 14.68
CA TYR A 93 -3.35 -18.44 13.90
C TYR A 93 -1.87 -18.16 14.16
N GLU A 94 -1.12 -19.20 14.54
CA GLU A 94 0.35 -19.17 14.50
C GLU A 94 0.76 -19.52 13.06
N VAL A 95 1.52 -18.64 12.41
CA VAL A 95 2.06 -18.89 11.07
C VAL A 95 3.57 -18.95 11.17
N VAL A 96 4.14 -20.06 10.71
CA VAL A 96 5.57 -20.27 10.64
C VAL A 96 6.03 -20.05 9.20
N GLU A 97 6.92 -19.09 8.98
CA GLU A 97 7.56 -18.83 7.69
C GLU A 97 8.97 -19.41 7.68
N GLN A 98 9.25 -20.27 6.71
CA GLN A 98 10.60 -20.75 6.45
C GLN A 98 11.37 -19.72 5.61
N VAL A 99 12.42 -19.15 6.20
CA VAL A 99 13.28 -18.17 5.53
C VAL A 99 14.50 -18.84 4.91
N SER A 100 15.01 -19.89 5.56
CA SER A 100 16.07 -20.75 5.04
C SER A 100 15.90 -22.17 5.61
N ASN A 101 16.77 -23.11 5.23
CA ASN A 101 16.68 -24.50 5.70
C ASN A 101 16.66 -24.63 7.24
N SER A 102 17.31 -23.71 7.95
CA SER A 102 17.40 -23.72 9.42
C SER A 102 16.69 -22.56 10.12
N ILE A 103 16.21 -21.56 9.38
CA ILE A 103 15.61 -20.35 9.95
C ILE A 103 14.10 -20.36 9.71
N PHE A 104 13.36 -20.36 10.82
CA PHE A 104 11.91 -20.30 10.85
C PHE A 104 11.47 -19.12 11.71
N ASN A 105 10.69 -18.22 11.11
CA ASN A 105 10.10 -17.08 11.81
C ASN A 105 8.65 -17.38 12.15
N LYS A 106 8.23 -16.99 13.35
CA LYS A 106 6.84 -17.15 13.79
C LYS A 106 6.12 -15.82 13.79
N PHE A 107 4.88 -15.86 13.33
CA PHE A 107 3.99 -14.70 13.27
C PHE A 107 2.62 -15.08 13.78
N THR A 108 2.00 -14.16 14.52
CA THR A 108 0.60 -14.29 14.90
C THR A 108 -0.29 -13.55 13.90
N VAL A 109 -1.31 -14.24 13.40
CA VAL A 109 -2.40 -13.64 12.61
C VAL A 109 -3.68 -13.77 13.42
N THR A 110 -4.37 -12.65 13.64
CA THR A 110 -5.63 -12.61 14.36
C THR A 110 -6.75 -12.19 13.43
N TYR A 111 -7.93 -12.77 13.63
CA TYR A 111 -9.17 -12.29 13.06
C TYR A 111 -10.13 -11.94 14.17
N ASP A 112 -10.58 -10.69 14.14
CA ASP A 112 -11.65 -10.16 14.97
C ASP A 112 -12.96 -10.28 14.18
N SER A 113 -13.84 -11.18 14.61
CA SER A 113 -15.13 -11.40 13.96
C SER A 113 -16.12 -10.26 14.18
N VAL A 114 -15.98 -9.49 15.27
CA VAL A 114 -16.84 -8.35 15.59
C VAL A 114 -16.47 -7.16 14.71
N ALA A 115 -15.18 -6.87 14.59
CA ALA A 115 -14.68 -5.79 13.74
C ALA A 115 -14.55 -6.19 12.25
N ALA A 116 -14.73 -7.48 11.94
CA ALA A 116 -14.45 -8.07 10.63
C ALA A 116 -13.04 -7.76 10.11
N GLN A 117 -12.04 -7.74 11.01
CA GLN A 117 -10.67 -7.32 10.69
C GLN A 117 -9.66 -8.45 10.87
N VAL A 118 -8.76 -8.59 9.89
CA VAL A 118 -7.59 -9.45 9.98
C VAL A 118 -6.37 -8.60 10.29
N LYS A 119 -5.60 -8.98 11.32
CA LYS A 119 -4.34 -8.34 11.68
C LYS A 119 -3.23 -9.36 11.68
N CYS A 120 -2.04 -8.94 11.26
CA CYS A 120 -0.84 -9.77 11.34
C CYS A 120 0.25 -9.01 12.09
N GLN A 121 0.99 -9.73 12.92
CA GLN A 121 2.14 -9.17 13.66
C GLN A 121 3.19 -8.50 12.75
N CYS A 122 3.26 -8.86 11.45
CA CYS A 122 4.19 -8.21 10.52
C CYS A 122 3.78 -6.79 10.11
N LEU A 123 2.53 -6.37 10.38
CA LEU A 123 1.97 -5.04 10.12
C LEU A 123 2.11 -4.54 8.66
N LEU A 124 2.26 -5.45 7.70
CA LEU A 124 2.49 -5.08 6.30
C LEU A 124 1.27 -4.38 5.69
N PHE A 125 0.07 -4.77 6.12
CA PHE A 125 -1.16 -4.16 5.63
C PHE A 125 -1.32 -2.75 6.19
N GLU A 126 -1.11 -2.57 7.48
CA GLU A 126 -1.21 -1.28 8.17
C GLU A 126 -0.16 -0.28 7.68
N SER A 127 1.05 -0.76 7.36
CA SER A 127 2.15 0.12 6.93
C SER A 127 2.22 0.39 5.43
N ARG A 128 1.78 -0.56 4.59
CA ARG A 128 1.94 -0.48 3.13
C ARG A 128 0.68 -0.76 2.35
N TRP A 129 -0.42 -1.09 3.03
CA TRP A 129 -1.66 -1.56 2.43
C TRP A 129 -1.35 -2.72 1.47
N ILE A 130 -0.64 -3.74 1.95
CA ILE A 130 -0.35 -4.96 1.20
C ILE A 130 -0.65 -6.13 2.12
N LEU A 131 -1.52 -7.03 1.67
CA LEU A 131 -1.85 -8.24 2.42
C LEU A 131 -0.64 -9.17 2.48
N CYS A 132 -0.17 -9.50 3.68
CA CYS A 132 1.02 -10.31 3.85
C CYS A 132 0.78 -11.79 3.54
N ARG A 133 1.87 -12.47 3.19
CA ARG A 133 1.87 -13.92 2.96
C ARG A 133 1.36 -14.73 4.17
N HIS A 134 1.53 -14.21 5.40
CA HIS A 134 1.08 -14.90 6.61
C HIS A 134 -0.45 -14.92 6.71
N ALA A 135 -1.09 -13.78 6.45
CA ALA A 135 -2.55 -13.71 6.39
C ALA A 135 -3.12 -14.50 5.21
N LEU A 136 -2.43 -14.49 4.06
CA LEU A 136 -2.81 -15.28 2.87
C LEU A 136 -2.69 -16.80 3.04
N LYS A 137 -1.93 -17.29 4.03
CA LYS A 137 -1.70 -18.74 4.19
C LYS A 137 -2.86 -19.44 4.90
N SER A 138 -3.63 -18.74 5.73
CA SER A 138 -4.75 -19.35 6.43
C SER A 138 -5.95 -19.51 5.48
N GLU A 139 -6.33 -20.75 5.20
CA GLU A 139 -7.46 -21.09 4.31
C GLU A 139 -8.80 -20.60 4.86
N GLU A 140 -9.05 -20.75 6.16
CA GLU A 140 -10.25 -20.22 6.82
C GLU A 140 -10.29 -18.68 6.76
N LEU A 141 -9.13 -18.04 6.96
CA LEU A 141 -9.04 -16.60 6.76
C LEU A 141 -9.23 -16.24 5.30
N THR A 142 -8.90 -17.07 4.32
CA THR A 142 -9.05 -16.69 2.90
C THR A 142 -10.51 -16.43 2.54
N ALA A 143 -11.46 -17.20 3.08
CA ALA A 143 -12.89 -16.97 2.89
C ALA A 143 -13.39 -15.70 3.61
N ILE A 144 -12.87 -15.45 4.81
CA ILE A 144 -13.15 -14.24 5.61
C ILE A 144 -12.55 -13.00 4.94
N LEU A 145 -11.31 -13.11 4.48
CA LEU A 145 -10.53 -12.11 3.78
C LEU A 145 -11.24 -11.74 2.49
N HIS A 146 -11.82 -12.69 1.76
CA HIS A 146 -12.63 -12.37 0.58
C HIS A 146 -13.71 -11.34 0.92
N ARG A 147 -14.52 -11.59 1.96
CA ARG A 147 -15.61 -10.68 2.37
C ARG A 147 -15.11 -9.35 2.95
N ALA A 148 -14.08 -9.41 3.80
CA ALA A 148 -13.53 -8.21 4.44
C ALA A 148 -12.80 -7.30 3.44
N TYR A 149 -12.09 -7.89 2.47
CA TYR A 149 -11.33 -7.14 1.48
C TYR A 149 -12.18 -6.61 0.33
N ASP A 150 -13.32 -7.23 0.00
CA ASP A 150 -14.28 -6.64 -0.94
C ASP A 150 -14.63 -5.20 -0.51
N ASN A 151 -14.85 -4.97 0.78
CA ASN A 151 -15.13 -3.64 1.34
C ASN A 151 -13.92 -2.68 1.29
N ILE A 152 -12.72 -3.17 1.63
CA ILE A 152 -11.48 -2.37 1.61
C ILE A 152 -11.11 -1.95 0.18
N VAL A 153 -11.29 -2.85 -0.78
CA VAL A 153 -11.02 -2.60 -2.20
C VAL A 153 -11.97 -1.53 -2.74
N VAL A 154 -13.25 -1.56 -2.35
CA VAL A 154 -14.22 -0.50 -2.66
C VAL A 154 -13.75 0.85 -2.10
N GLU A 155 -13.35 0.91 -0.82
CA GLU A 155 -12.81 2.13 -0.20
C GLU A 155 -11.57 2.67 -0.95
N MET A 156 -10.65 1.77 -1.33
CA MET A 156 -9.46 2.14 -2.11
C MET A 156 -9.80 2.63 -3.51
N GLN A 157 -10.82 2.08 -4.16
CA GLN A 157 -11.32 2.53 -5.46
C GLN A 157 -11.92 3.93 -5.35
N GLU A 158 -12.71 4.21 -4.31
CA GLU A 158 -13.24 5.55 -4.05
C GLU A 158 -12.13 6.59 -3.81
N LEU A 159 -11.11 6.23 -3.03
CA LEU A 159 -9.94 7.09 -2.81
C LEU A 159 -9.16 7.34 -4.11
N LYS A 160 -9.03 6.33 -4.98
CA LYS A 160 -8.41 6.47 -6.30
C LYS A 160 -9.24 7.38 -7.21
N ALA A 161 -10.57 7.26 -7.19
CA ALA A 161 -11.48 8.12 -7.95
C ALA A 161 -11.40 9.59 -7.47
N LYS A 162 -11.40 9.82 -6.16
CA LYS A 162 -11.22 11.16 -5.56
C LYS A 162 -9.89 11.79 -5.99
N ARG A 163 -8.79 11.04 -5.94
CA ARG A 163 -7.46 11.52 -6.38
C ARG A 163 -7.38 11.83 -7.88
N LYS A 164 -8.07 11.05 -8.72
CA LYS A 164 -8.19 11.35 -10.17
C LYS A 164 -8.95 12.65 -10.41
N GLY A 165 -10.03 12.90 -9.67
CA GLY A 165 -10.81 14.14 -9.76
C GLY A 165 -10.03 15.39 -9.35
N THR A 166 -9.20 15.31 -8.31
CA THR A 166 -8.35 16.44 -7.88
C THR A 166 -7.25 16.78 -8.90
N CYS A 167 -6.75 15.80 -9.65
CA CYS A 167 -5.73 16.04 -10.67
C CYS A 167 -6.27 16.75 -11.93
N SER A 168 -7.58 16.67 -12.19
CA SER A 168 -8.21 17.36 -13.33
C SER A 168 -8.44 18.85 -13.06
N LEU A 169 -8.48 19.27 -11.79
CA LEU A 169 -8.71 20.67 -11.40
C LEU A 169 -7.41 21.49 -11.32
N SER A 170 -6.24 20.87 -11.14
CA SER A 170 -4.96 21.59 -11.03
C SER A 170 -4.42 22.14 -12.36
N HIS A 171 -5.12 21.95 -13.47
CA HIS A 171 -4.76 22.57 -14.76
C HIS A 171 -5.49 23.89 -15.04
N GLU A 172 -6.57 24.22 -14.32
CA GLU A 172 -7.27 25.51 -14.50
C GLU A 172 -6.89 26.56 -13.46
N ASP A 173 -6.35 26.17 -12.29
CA ASP A 173 -6.01 27.13 -11.23
C ASP A 173 -4.59 27.73 -11.34
N ALA A 174 -3.85 27.47 -12.43
CA ALA A 174 -2.54 28.09 -12.67
C ALA A 174 -2.62 29.44 -13.40
N ASN A 175 -3.81 30.05 -13.53
CA ASN A 175 -3.99 31.28 -14.31
C ASN A 175 -4.52 32.48 -13.50
N LEU A 176 -4.23 32.54 -12.20
CA LEU A 176 -4.62 33.65 -11.33
C LEU A 176 -3.42 34.27 -10.60
N GLU A 177 -2.36 34.57 -11.35
CA GLU A 177 -1.24 35.42 -10.86
C GLU A 177 -0.70 36.39 -11.92
N SER A 178 -1.53 36.83 -12.87
CA SER A 178 -1.13 37.87 -13.83
C SER A 178 -2.20 38.93 -14.05
N ILE A 179 -2.48 39.73 -13.02
CA ILE A 179 -2.80 41.18 -13.06
C ILE A 179 -2.61 41.72 -11.64
N ASN A 180 -1.44 42.30 -11.33
CA ASN A 180 -1.31 43.51 -10.49
C ASN A 180 0.13 44.02 -10.29
N GLU A 181 0.95 44.00 -11.33
CA GLU A 181 2.06 44.94 -11.42
C GLU A 181 2.02 45.59 -12.80
N LEU A 182 1.50 46.82 -12.86
CA LEU A 182 1.88 47.93 -13.76
C LEU A 182 0.79 49.00 -13.77
N LYS A 183 0.96 50.01 -12.90
CA LYS A 183 0.61 51.43 -13.05
C LYS A 183 1.07 52.10 -11.75
N SER A 184 1.91 53.12 -11.69
CA SER A 184 2.65 53.92 -12.66
C SER A 184 3.45 54.91 -11.82
N ASP A 185 4.78 54.90 -11.88
CA ASP A 185 5.55 56.09 -11.55
C ASP A 185 5.65 56.98 -12.81
N VAL A 186 5.78 58.29 -12.57
CA VAL A 186 5.96 59.42 -13.50
C VAL A 186 4.65 60.11 -13.94
N LEU A 187 4.18 61.06 -13.12
CA LEU A 187 4.48 62.49 -13.26
C LEU A 187 4.17 63.25 -11.96
#